data_AF-K9SI26-F1
#
_entry.id   AF-K9SI26-F1
#
_cell.length_a   1.000
_cell.length_b   1.000
_cell.length_c   1.000
_cell.angle_alpha   90.00
_cell.angle_beta   90.00
_cell.angle_gamma   90.00
#
_symmetry.space_group_name_H-M   'P 1'
#
loop_
_entity.id
_entity.type
_entity.pdbx_description
1 polymer ?
#
loop_
_entity_poly.entity_id
_entity_poly.type
_entity_poly.pdbx_seq_one_letter_code
_entity_poly.pdbx_strand_id
1 'polypeptide(L)'
;MITNKNNKWAQIGYSWLSMKTWVKVWLIWLNLVLWSAAFFLFDPIAQYTLLSLIPAFGIIVAIAYYYGGLVRLLGIGHLIPWIPLLIYLELRFLTDLVGAKLTYSDRPLFFIWAMLLEVSLGICLLLDVYDLYRWFRGERFVLGTRAAYQAKASKLSRQLATR
;
A
#
# COMPACT_ATOMS: atom_id res chain seq x y z
N MET A 1 -1.25 -31.74 -12.64
CA MET A 1 -1.24 -31.05 -11.33
C MET A 1 -2.55 -30.29 -11.20
N ILE A 2 -3.53 -30.84 -10.48
CA ILE A 2 -4.88 -30.28 -10.38
C ILE A 2 -4.82 -29.16 -9.34
N THR A 3 -4.75 -27.90 -9.79
CA THR A 3 -4.89 -26.75 -8.90
C THR A 3 -6.28 -26.78 -8.30
N ASN A 4 -6.36 -26.99 -6.97
CA ASN A 4 -7.60 -26.96 -6.23
C ASN A 4 -8.26 -25.57 -6.44
N LYS A 5 -9.32 -25.55 -7.26
CA LYS A 5 -9.97 -24.32 -7.78
C LYS A 5 -10.52 -23.42 -6.66
N ASN A 6 -10.59 -23.91 -5.43
CA ASN A 6 -11.20 -23.23 -4.29
C ASN A 6 -10.21 -22.53 -3.35
N ASN A 7 -8.89 -22.62 -3.57
CA ASN A 7 -7.94 -21.95 -2.68
C ASN A 7 -7.78 -20.46 -3.05
N LYS A 8 -8.57 -19.58 -2.40
CA LYS A 8 -8.51 -18.12 -2.58
C LYS A 8 -7.15 -17.55 -2.19
N TRP A 9 -6.51 -18.08 -1.14
CA TRP A 9 -5.18 -17.63 -0.71
C TRP A 9 -4.11 -17.86 -1.76
N ALA A 10 -4.13 -19.02 -2.42
CA ALA A 10 -3.23 -19.31 -3.53
C ALA A 10 -3.45 -18.32 -4.70
N GLN A 11 -4.71 -17.96 -5.00
CA GLN A 11 -5.02 -17.01 -6.07
C GLN A 11 -4.51 -15.60 -5.76
N ILE A 12 -4.66 -15.14 -4.52
CA ILE A 12 -4.08 -13.88 -4.06
C ILE A 12 -2.56 -13.90 -4.24
N GLY A 13 -1.89 -14.99 -3.85
CA GLY A 13 -0.46 -15.18 -4.06
C GLY A 13 -0.07 -15.10 -5.55
N TYR A 14 -0.80 -15.79 -6.44
CA TYR A 14 -0.55 -15.71 -7.88
C TYR A 14 -0.81 -14.32 -8.47
N SER A 15 -1.81 -13.61 -7.96
CA SER A 15 -2.11 -12.24 -8.37
C SER A 15 -1.01 -11.28 -7.93
N TRP A 16 -0.50 -11.41 -6.71
CA TRP A 16 0.69 -10.67 -6.24
C TRP A 16 1.93 -10.95 -7.10
N LEU A 17 2.19 -12.22 -7.42
CA LEU A 17 3.31 -12.61 -8.29
C LEU A 17 3.18 -12.04 -9.71
N SER A 18 1.97 -11.74 -10.18
CA SER A 18 1.72 -11.18 -11.51
C SER A 18 1.99 -9.68 -11.63
N MET A 19 2.17 -8.97 -10.51
CA MET A 19 2.47 -7.53 -10.53
C MET A 19 3.75 -7.21 -11.32
N LYS A 20 3.79 -6.00 -11.88
CA LYS A 20 4.99 -5.48 -12.55
C LYS A 20 6.16 -5.44 -11.57
N THR A 21 7.37 -5.70 -12.06
CA THR A 21 8.55 -5.80 -11.19
C THR A 21 8.80 -4.50 -10.41
N TRP A 22 8.66 -3.35 -11.08
CA TRP A 22 8.86 -2.05 -10.42
C TRP A 22 7.86 -1.81 -9.27
N VAL A 23 6.62 -2.29 -9.39
CA VAL A 23 5.61 -2.21 -8.32
C VAL A 23 6.06 -3.02 -7.11
N LYS A 24 6.61 -4.22 -7.32
CA LYS A 24 7.12 -5.05 -6.21
C LYS A 24 8.31 -4.40 -5.50
N VAL A 25 9.24 -3.83 -6.27
CA VAL A 25 10.39 -3.10 -5.71
C VAL A 25 9.90 -1.91 -4.89
N TRP A 26 8.93 -1.16 -5.40
CA TRP A 26 8.29 -0.06 -4.67
C TRP A 26 7.63 -0.53 -3.37
N LEU A 27 6.85 -1.62 -3.40
CA LEU A 27 6.20 -2.16 -2.21
C LEU A 27 7.21 -2.64 -1.16
N ILE A 28 8.34 -3.23 -1.58
CA ILE A 28 9.43 -3.60 -0.65
C ILE A 28 10.02 -2.35 0.00
N TRP A 29 10.35 -1.33 -0.79
CA TRP A 29 10.82 -0.04 -0.28
C TRP A 29 9.85 0.57 0.73
N LEU A 30 8.58 0.69 0.36
CA LEU A 30 7.53 1.26 1.20
C LEU A 30 7.42 0.51 2.54
N ASN A 31 7.46 -0.83 2.51
CA ASN A 31 7.43 -1.63 3.73
C ASN A 31 8.68 -1.41 4.60
N LEU A 32 9.87 -1.27 4.01
CA LEU A 32 11.09 -0.96 4.78
C LEU A 32 10.94 0.37 5.51
N VAL A 33 10.45 1.41 4.84
CA VAL A 33 10.20 2.73 5.44
C VAL A 33 9.18 2.62 6.58
N LEU A 34 8.03 1.97 6.34
CA LEU A 34 6.97 1.80 7.34
C LEU A 34 7.44 1.01 8.57
N TRP A 35 8.10 -0.13 8.38
CA TRP A 35 8.57 -0.98 9.48
C TRP A 35 9.74 -0.36 10.25
N SER A 36 10.55 0.49 9.61
CA SER A 36 11.61 1.22 10.32
C SER A 36 11.09 2.22 11.36
N ALA A 37 9.78 2.50 11.38
CA ALA A 37 9.12 3.18 12.50
C ALA A 37 9.43 2.53 13.87
N ALA A 38 9.69 1.22 13.92
CA ALA A 38 10.04 0.53 15.16
C ALA A 38 11.31 1.09 15.84
N PHE A 39 12.21 1.76 15.10
CA PHE A 39 13.39 2.42 15.66
C PHE A 39 13.09 3.79 16.28
N PHE A 40 11.89 4.33 16.06
CA PHE A 40 11.50 5.68 16.45
C PHE A 40 10.27 5.72 17.37
N LEU A 41 9.99 4.61 18.09
CA LEU A 41 8.82 4.45 18.97
C LEU A 41 8.70 5.48 20.10
N PHE A 42 9.75 6.27 20.34
CA PHE A 42 9.70 7.41 21.25
C PHE A 42 8.79 8.54 20.76
N ASP A 43 8.45 8.62 19.47
CA ASP A 43 7.61 9.68 18.90
C ASP A 43 6.25 9.12 18.43
N PRO A 44 5.14 9.85 18.67
CA PRO A 44 3.82 9.47 18.19
C PRO A 44 3.72 9.20 16.69
N ILE A 45 4.50 9.89 15.83
CA ILE A 45 4.49 9.62 14.37
C ILE A 45 4.81 8.16 14.08
N ALA A 46 5.82 7.61 14.74
CA ALA A 46 6.25 6.24 14.53
C ALA A 46 5.21 5.24 15.07
N GLN A 47 4.63 5.54 16.24
CA GLN A 47 3.56 4.73 16.84
C GLN A 47 2.33 4.69 15.93
N TYR A 48 1.88 5.85 15.42
CA TYR A 48 0.75 5.94 14.49
C TYR A 48 1.05 5.29 13.15
N THR A 49 2.31 5.36 12.67
CA THR A 49 2.73 4.64 11.47
C THR A 49 2.50 3.14 11.61
N LEU A 50 2.96 2.52 12.70
CA LEU A 50 2.74 1.08 12.95
C LEU A 50 1.27 0.75 13.21
N LEU A 51 0.57 1.56 13.99
CA LEU A 51 -0.88 1.40 14.24
C LEU A 51 -1.69 1.44 12.95
N SER A 52 -1.30 2.29 11.99
CA SER A 52 -1.99 2.42 10.69
C SER A 52 -1.92 1.15 9.83
N LEU A 53 -0.91 0.28 10.06
CA LEU A 53 -0.75 -0.97 9.29
C LEU A 53 -1.86 -1.97 9.58
N ILE A 54 -2.44 -1.96 10.78
CA ILE A 54 -3.49 -2.89 11.20
C ILE A 54 -4.76 -2.71 10.36
N PRO A 55 -5.40 -1.53 10.33
CA PRO A 55 -6.57 -1.31 9.47
C PRO A 55 -6.22 -1.41 7.99
N ALA A 56 -5.03 -0.96 7.56
CA ALA A 56 -4.62 -1.07 6.16
C ALA A 56 -4.61 -2.54 5.70
N PHE A 57 -3.91 -3.39 6.45
CA PHE A 57 -3.82 -4.81 6.16
C PHE A 57 -5.20 -5.49 6.23
N GLY A 58 -6.01 -5.18 7.24
CA GLY A 58 -7.35 -5.72 7.39
C GLY A 58 -8.25 -5.45 6.18
N ILE A 59 -8.29 -4.20 5.71
CA ILE A 59 -9.10 -3.78 4.55
C ILE A 59 -8.58 -4.44 3.26
N ILE A 60 -7.26 -4.41 3.04
CA ILE A 60 -6.62 -5.00 1.85
C ILE A 60 -6.89 -6.50 1.77
N VAL A 61 -6.71 -7.23 2.88
CA VAL A 61 -6.96 -8.67 2.94
C VAL A 61 -8.44 -8.98 2.71
N ALA A 62 -9.35 -8.23 3.34
CA ALA A 62 -10.79 -8.43 3.15
C ALA A 62 -11.21 -8.27 1.69
N ILE A 63 -10.75 -7.20 1.02
CA ILE A 63 -11.04 -6.95 -0.40
C ILE A 63 -10.40 -8.03 -1.28
N ALA A 64 -9.12 -8.34 -1.07
CA ALA A 64 -8.41 -9.35 -1.87
C ALA A 64 -9.08 -10.73 -1.74
N TYR A 65 -9.54 -11.08 -0.54
CA TYR A 65 -10.27 -12.32 -0.30
C TYR A 65 -11.66 -12.33 -0.95
N TYR A 66 -12.39 -11.20 -0.88
CA TYR A 66 -13.69 -11.07 -1.53
C TYR A 66 -13.58 -11.27 -3.05
N TYR A 67 -12.64 -10.58 -3.71
CA TYR A 67 -12.43 -10.67 -5.16
C TYR A 67 -11.58 -11.86 -5.63
N GLY A 68 -10.98 -12.63 -4.72
CA GLY A 68 -10.13 -13.76 -5.06
C GLY A 68 -8.79 -13.38 -5.69
N GLY A 69 -8.28 -12.18 -5.39
CA GLY A 69 -7.00 -11.68 -5.88
C GLY A 69 -6.87 -10.16 -5.75
N LEU A 70 -5.77 -9.62 -6.25
CA LEU A 70 -5.52 -8.19 -6.19
C LEU A 70 -6.31 -7.44 -7.26
N VAL A 71 -7.04 -6.42 -6.84
CA VAL A 71 -7.85 -5.54 -7.69
C VAL A 71 -7.52 -4.07 -7.39
N ARG A 72 -7.90 -3.17 -8.29
CA ARG A 72 -7.65 -1.72 -8.12
C ARG A 72 -8.33 -1.12 -6.89
N LEU A 73 -9.45 -1.70 -6.44
CA LEU A 73 -10.14 -1.26 -5.23
C LEU A 73 -9.27 -1.32 -3.97
N LEU A 74 -8.20 -2.12 -3.96
CA LEU A 74 -7.31 -2.25 -2.80
C LEU A 74 -6.71 -0.93 -2.33
N GLY A 75 -6.57 0.07 -3.21
CA GLY A 75 -6.06 1.39 -2.83
C GLY A 75 -6.88 2.07 -1.72
N ILE A 76 -8.16 1.72 -1.55
CA ILE A 76 -8.97 2.24 -0.43
C ILE A 76 -8.43 1.82 0.93
N GLY A 77 -7.79 0.66 1.01
CA GLY A 77 -7.19 0.15 2.25
C GLY A 77 -6.00 0.98 2.71
N HIS A 78 -5.32 1.67 1.80
CA HIS A 78 -4.26 2.62 2.14
C HIS A 78 -4.83 4.00 2.45
N LEU A 79 -5.77 4.50 1.64
CA LEU A 79 -6.31 5.85 1.77
C LEU A 79 -6.95 6.11 3.13
N ILE A 80 -7.74 5.16 3.64
CA ILE A 80 -8.43 5.32 4.93
C ILE A 80 -7.47 5.57 6.10
N PRO A 81 -6.46 4.72 6.36
CA PRO A 81 -5.54 4.92 7.47
C PRO A 81 -4.41 5.91 7.18
N TRP A 82 -3.96 6.05 5.93
CA TRP A 82 -2.76 6.83 5.63
C TRP A 82 -3.05 8.28 5.26
N ILE A 83 -4.25 8.67 4.84
CA ILE A 83 -4.60 10.09 4.67
C ILE A 83 -4.50 10.83 6.02
N PRO A 84 -5.14 10.35 7.12
CA PRO A 84 -4.98 11.00 8.42
C PRO A 84 -3.53 11.02 8.91
N LEU A 85 -2.77 9.95 8.68
CA LEU A 85 -1.35 9.87 9.05
C LEU A 85 -0.52 10.91 8.28
N LEU A 86 -0.75 11.05 6.97
CA LEU A 86 -0.05 12.03 6.15
C LEU A 86 -0.39 13.47 6.58
N ILE A 87 -1.66 13.76 6.86
CA ILE A 87 -2.07 15.07 7.40
C ILE A 87 -1.37 15.33 8.75
N TYR A 88 -1.35 14.36 9.65
CA TYR A 88 -0.66 14.49 10.94
C TYR A 88 0.83 14.77 10.77
N LEU A 89 1.49 14.07 9.84
CA LEU A 89 2.90 14.24 9.53
C LEU A 89 3.21 15.63 8.96
N GLU A 90 2.43 16.08 7.99
CA GLU A 90 2.52 17.43 7.39
C GLU A 90 2.33 18.52 8.46
N LEU A 91 1.34 18.37 9.33
CA LEU A 91 1.13 19.30 10.44
C LEU A 91 2.33 19.35 11.40
N ARG A 92 2.98 18.20 11.67
CA ARG A 92 4.21 18.12 12.47
C ARG A 92 5.42 18.74 11.74
N PHE A 93 5.48 18.73 10.41
CA PHE A 93 6.54 19.41 9.66
C PHE A 93 6.33 20.93 9.58
N LEU A 94 5.08 21.38 9.46
CA LEU A 94 4.77 22.79 9.20
C LEU A 94 4.54 23.59 10.48
N THR A 95 3.97 22.96 11.52
CA THR A 95 3.44 23.62 12.72
C THR A 95 3.78 22.86 14.01
N ASP A 96 3.40 23.42 15.16
CA ASP A 96 3.47 22.79 16.49
C ASP A 96 2.07 22.43 17.05
N LEU A 97 1.01 22.53 16.23
CA LEU A 97 -0.39 22.36 16.64
C LEU A 97 -0.73 20.97 17.19
N VAL A 98 -0.05 19.94 16.69
CA VAL A 98 -0.35 18.52 16.99
C VAL A 98 0.84 17.80 17.64
N GLY A 99 1.76 18.56 18.22
CA GLY A 99 3.01 18.11 18.82
C GLY A 99 4.19 18.96 18.38
N ALA A 100 5.36 18.76 19.00
CA ALA A 100 6.56 19.52 18.67
C ALA A 100 6.88 19.44 17.17
N LYS A 101 7.11 20.61 16.56
CA LYS A 101 7.48 20.75 15.15
C LYS A 101 8.74 19.95 14.86
N LEU A 102 8.75 19.22 13.75
CA LEU A 102 9.92 18.47 13.31
C LEU A 102 10.99 19.43 12.78
N THR A 103 12.15 19.39 13.41
CA THR A 103 13.33 20.12 12.96
C THR A 103 14.48 19.14 12.76
N TYR A 104 15.37 19.46 11.82
CA TYR A 104 16.57 18.66 11.58
C TYR A 104 17.56 18.73 12.75
N SER A 105 17.65 19.88 13.42
CA SER A 105 18.64 20.14 14.47
C SER A 105 18.48 19.24 15.69
N ASP A 106 17.25 18.88 16.04
CA ASP A 106 16.98 18.19 17.30
C ASP A 106 17.22 16.68 17.17
N ARG A 107 16.76 16.08 16.07
CA ARG A 107 16.82 14.62 15.81
C ARG A 107 17.00 14.33 14.31
N PRO A 108 18.21 14.44 13.76
CA PRO A 108 18.42 14.40 12.31
C PRO A 108 18.01 13.09 11.66
N LEU A 109 18.28 11.93 12.30
CA LEU A 109 17.89 10.62 11.76
C LEU A 109 16.37 10.44 11.72
N PHE A 110 15.67 10.87 12.78
CA PHE A 110 14.22 10.82 12.84
C PHE A 110 13.58 11.76 11.80
N PHE A 111 14.14 12.96 11.64
CA PHE A 111 13.70 13.91 10.63
C PHE A 111 13.83 13.33 9.21
N ILE A 112 14.98 12.75 8.87
CA ILE A 112 15.20 12.12 7.56
C ILE A 112 14.20 10.98 7.35
N TRP A 113 14.03 10.12 8.35
CA TRP A 113 13.06 9.03 8.26
C TRP A 113 11.63 9.54 8.07
N ALA A 114 11.21 10.56 8.81
CA ALA A 114 9.90 11.18 8.70
C ALA A 114 9.67 11.79 7.30
N MET A 115 10.69 12.41 6.71
CA MET A 115 10.62 12.90 5.32
C MET A 115 10.48 11.76 4.31
N LEU A 116 11.25 10.68 4.50
CA LEU A 116 11.14 9.50 3.63
C LEU A 116 9.75 8.86 3.74
N LEU A 117 9.19 8.82 4.95
CA LEU A 117 7.83 8.36 5.19
C LEU A 117 6.81 9.25 4.47
N GLU A 118 6.90 10.57 4.64
CA GLU A 118 6.00 11.54 4.00
C GLU A 118 5.98 11.40 2.49
N VAL A 119 7.15 11.43 1.85
CA VAL A 119 7.28 11.29 0.40
C VAL A 119 6.78 9.92 -0.07
N SER A 120 7.12 8.84 0.66
CA SER A 120 6.71 7.49 0.28
C SER A 120 5.19 7.30 0.40
N LEU A 121 4.58 7.82 1.48
CA LEU A 121 3.12 7.82 1.66
C LEU A 121 2.44 8.68 0.60
N GLY A 122 2.93 9.89 0.34
CA GLY A 122 2.38 10.78 -0.69
C GLY A 122 2.36 10.13 -2.07
N ILE A 123 3.47 9.53 -2.50
CA ILE A 123 3.55 8.79 -3.77
C ILE A 123 2.57 7.61 -3.77
N CYS A 124 2.53 6.82 -2.68
CA CYS A 124 1.63 5.67 -2.62
C CYS A 124 0.16 6.08 -2.73
N LEU A 125 -0.25 7.10 -1.97
CA LEU A 125 -1.63 7.59 -1.97
C LEU A 125 -2.05 8.15 -3.32
N LEU A 126 -1.16 8.83 -4.05
CA LEU A 126 -1.43 9.25 -5.43
C LEU A 126 -1.68 8.07 -6.37
N LEU A 127 -0.89 7.00 -6.24
CA LEU A 127 -1.09 5.77 -7.00
C LEU A 127 -2.41 5.08 -6.61
N ASP A 128 -2.75 5.08 -5.32
CA ASP A 128 -4.01 4.50 -4.81
C ASP A 128 -5.24 5.26 -5.31
N VAL A 129 -5.19 6.61 -5.34
CA VAL A 129 -6.24 7.44 -5.94
C VAL A 129 -6.40 7.15 -7.42
N TYR A 130 -5.29 7.02 -8.16
CA TYR A 130 -5.32 6.69 -9.58
C TYR A 130 -5.91 5.29 -9.83
N ASP A 131 -5.58 4.32 -8.99
CA ASP A 131 -6.14 2.98 -9.05
C ASP A 131 -7.66 2.99 -8.74
N LEU A 132 -8.10 3.72 -7.71
CA LEU A 132 -9.52 3.89 -7.42
C LEU A 132 -10.26 4.61 -8.57
N TYR A 133 -9.67 5.64 -9.16
CA TYR A 133 -10.25 6.30 -10.33
C TYR A 133 -10.50 5.31 -11.47
N ARG A 134 -9.50 4.49 -11.82
CA ARG A 134 -9.65 3.44 -12.84
C ARG A 134 -10.69 2.39 -12.46
N TRP A 135 -10.75 2.03 -11.17
CA TRP A 135 -11.81 1.19 -10.66
C TRP A 135 -13.16 1.85 -10.91
N PHE A 136 -13.44 3.07 -10.45
CA PHE A 136 -14.76 3.68 -10.69
C PHE A 136 -15.09 3.90 -12.18
N ARG A 137 -14.08 3.96 -13.06
CA ARG A 137 -14.24 3.95 -14.53
C ARG A 137 -14.52 2.58 -15.17
N GLY A 138 -14.65 1.52 -14.39
CA GLY A 138 -15.08 0.19 -14.85
C GLY A 138 -13.99 -0.89 -14.87
N GLU A 139 -12.75 -0.58 -14.49
CA GLU A 139 -11.68 -1.59 -14.43
C GLU A 139 -11.93 -2.57 -13.28
N ARG A 140 -12.42 -3.79 -13.58
CA ARG A 140 -12.83 -4.81 -12.57
C ARG A 140 -11.99 -6.09 -12.55
N PHE A 141 -10.95 -6.19 -13.37
CA PHE A 141 -10.17 -7.42 -13.47
C PHE A 141 -9.25 -7.63 -12.27
N VAL A 142 -9.01 -8.91 -11.94
CA VAL A 142 -7.99 -9.35 -10.99
C VAL A 142 -6.63 -9.38 -11.68
N LEU A 143 -5.59 -8.85 -11.03
CA LEU A 143 -4.23 -8.89 -11.58
C LEU A 143 -3.79 -10.33 -11.84
N GLY A 144 -3.19 -10.56 -13.01
CA GLY A 144 -2.72 -11.87 -13.46
C GLY A 144 -3.68 -12.61 -14.38
N THR A 145 -4.92 -12.14 -14.51
CA THR A 145 -5.90 -12.66 -15.49
C THR A 145 -5.57 -12.21 -16.92
N ARG A 146 -6.21 -12.85 -17.91
CA ARG A 146 -6.04 -12.49 -19.33
C ARG A 146 -6.51 -11.07 -19.63
N ALA A 147 -7.62 -10.66 -19.04
CA ALA A 147 -8.14 -9.29 -19.14
C ALA A 147 -7.15 -8.26 -18.60
N ALA A 148 -6.56 -8.51 -17.43
CA ALA A 148 -5.54 -7.62 -16.84
C ALA A 148 -4.28 -7.50 -17.71
N TYR A 149 -3.86 -8.60 -18.34
CA TYR A 149 -2.73 -8.61 -19.26
C TYR A 149 -3.01 -7.82 -20.55
N GLN A 150 -4.19 -8.03 -21.16
CA GLN A 150 -4.62 -7.31 -22.37
C GLN A 150 -4.72 -5.79 -22.11
N ALA A 151 -5.19 -5.41 -20.91
CA ALA A 151 -5.23 -4.02 -20.47
C ALA A 151 -3.86 -3.45 -20.02
N LYS A 152 -2.77 -4.22 -20.18
CA LYS A 152 -1.40 -3.87 -19.76
C LYS A 152 -1.27 -3.51 -18.28
N ALA A 153 -2.16 -4.01 -17.44
CA ALA A 153 -2.19 -3.75 -16.00
C ALA A 153 -1.19 -4.62 -15.23
N SER A 154 -1.01 -5.89 -15.62
CA SER A 154 -0.11 -6.84 -14.97
C SER A 154 0.58 -7.77 -15.97
N LYS A 155 1.52 -8.59 -15.50
CA LYS A 155 1.97 -9.77 -16.24
C LYS A 155 0.87 -10.82 -16.24
N LEU A 156 0.87 -11.74 -17.21
CA LEU A 156 -0.06 -12.86 -17.24
C LEU A 156 0.38 -13.94 -16.25
N SER A 157 -0.52 -14.38 -15.37
CA SER A 157 -0.29 -15.55 -14.51
C SER A 157 -0.84 -16.79 -15.18
N ARG A 158 0.00 -17.81 -15.42
CA ARG A 158 -0.44 -19.09 -16.00
C ARG A 158 -1.57 -19.74 -15.19
N GLN A 159 -1.57 -19.54 -13.88
CA GLN A 159 -2.55 -20.13 -12.96
C GLN A 159 -3.90 -19.40 -12.92
N LEU A 160 -3.92 -18.12 -13.34
CA LEU A 160 -5.14 -17.31 -13.39
C LEU A 160 -5.67 -17.14 -14.83
N ALA A 161 -4.87 -17.49 -15.85
CA ALA A 161 -5.22 -17.37 -17.26
C ALA A 161 -6.22 -18.44 -17.76
N THR A 162 -6.43 -19.50 -16.99
CA THR A 162 -7.32 -20.64 -17.32
C THR A 162 -8.75 -20.47 -16.77
N ARG A 163 -9.04 -19.30 -16.20
CA ARG A 163 -10.36 -18.86 -15.76
C ARG A 163 -10.87 -17.76 -16.67
#